data_AF-A0A968MNM0-F1
#
_entry.id   AF-A0A968MNM0-F1
#
_cell.length_a   1.000
_cell.length_b   1.000
_cell.length_c   1.000
_cell.angle_alpha   90.00
_cell.angle_beta   90.00
_cell.angle_gamma   90.00
#
_symmetry.space_group_name_H-M   'P 1'
#
loop_
_entity.id
_entity.type
_entity.pdbx_description
1 polymer ?
#
loop_
_entity_poly.entity_id
_entity_poly.type
_entity_poly.pdbx_seq_one_letter_code
_entity_poly.pdbx_strand_id
1 'polypeptide(L)'
;MEPNSELGKALIYIITHWKELVRFLTVPGAPMTNNICERLLKTAIRYRKNSSFYRSLEGARVGDMYMSVLQTARLNGVAPMAYLTAVLENPTEVACDPSAWLPWTYGQTLAARAGLKAS
;
A
#
# COMPACT_ATOMS: atom_id res chain seq x y z
N MET A 1 -5.16 26.29 33.42
CA MET A 1 -5.01 25.07 32.60
C MET A 1 -3.65 24.49 32.92
N GLU A 2 -3.57 23.35 33.59
CA GLU A 2 -2.28 22.73 33.89
C GLU A 2 -1.63 22.24 32.59
N PRO A 3 -0.39 22.65 32.27
CA PRO A 3 0.30 22.26 31.02
C PRO A 3 0.42 20.75 30.82
N ASN A 4 0.41 19.99 31.92
CA ASN A 4 0.55 18.53 31.93
C ASN A 4 -0.79 17.78 31.87
N SER A 5 -1.92 18.49 31.88
CA SER A 5 -3.23 17.87 31.64
C SER A 5 -3.34 17.38 30.19
N GLU A 6 -4.11 16.31 29.94
CA GLU A 6 -4.34 15.79 28.58
C GLU A 6 -4.90 16.87 27.63
N LEU A 7 -5.76 17.75 28.15
CA LEU A 7 -6.28 18.90 27.42
C LEU A 7 -5.18 19.94 27.13
N GLY A 8 -4.31 20.22 28.10
CA GLY A 8 -3.17 21.13 27.94
C GLY A 8 -2.21 20.66 26.84
N LYS A 9 -1.89 19.36 26.82
CA LYS A 9 -1.05 18.75 25.77
C LYS A 9 -1.70 18.84 24.39
N ALA A 10 -3.00 18.54 24.28
CA ALA A 10 -3.72 18.64 23.02
C ALA A 10 -3.76 20.07 22.47
N LEU A 11 -3.97 21.07 23.34
CA LEU A 11 -3.97 22.47 22.95
C LEU A 11 -2.58 22.94 22.49
N ILE A 12 -1.53 22.58 23.24
CA ILE A 12 -0.13 22.87 22.86
C ILE A 12 0.18 22.25 21.50
N TYR A 13 -0.25 21.00 21.26
CA TYR A 13 -0.06 20.32 19.99
C TYR A 13 -0.71 21.07 18.82
N ILE A 14 -1.97 21.48 18.96
CA ILE A 14 -2.69 22.25 17.94
C ILE A 14 -1.97 23.57 17.64
N ILE A 15 -1.55 24.31 18.67
CA ILE A 15 -0.84 25.59 18.51
C ILE A 15 0.50 25.37 17.82
N THR A 16 1.26 24.36 18.24
CA THR A 16 2.61 24.08 17.73
C THR A 16 2.58 23.61 16.27
N HIS A 17 1.50 22.98 15.82
CA HIS A 17 1.39 22.38 14.47
C HIS A 17 0.31 23.04 13.61
N TRP A 18 -0.16 24.23 13.98
CA TRP A 18 -1.26 24.91 13.29
C TRP A 18 -0.98 25.08 11.79
N LYS A 19 0.26 25.44 11.43
CA LYS A 19 0.68 25.68 10.04
C LYS A 19 0.53 24.42 9.18
N GLU A 20 0.88 23.26 9.72
CA GLU A 20 0.76 21.97 9.06
C GLU A 20 -0.71 21.52 9.00
N LEU A 21 -1.46 21.71 10.09
CA LEU A 21 -2.87 21.34 10.19
C LEU A 21 -3.76 22.08 9.19
N VAL A 22 -3.46 23.34 8.86
CA VAL A 22 -4.21 24.14 7.88
C VAL A 22 -3.64 24.08 6.46
N ARG A 23 -2.61 23.26 6.21
CA ARG A 23 -1.92 23.21 4.90
C ARG A 23 -2.86 22.89 3.74
N PHE A 24 -3.91 22.12 3.99
CA PHE A 24 -4.93 21.76 3.00
C PHE A 24 -5.68 22.97 2.41
N LEU A 25 -5.70 24.12 3.11
CA LEU A 25 -6.28 25.36 2.59
C LEU A 25 -5.40 26.05 1.55
N THR A 26 -4.09 25.71 1.53
CA THR A 26 -3.09 26.40 0.69
C THR A 26 -2.53 25.51 -0.42
N VAL A 27 -2.66 24.19 -0.30
CA VAL A 27 -2.15 23.22 -1.27
C VAL A 27 -3.33 22.54 -1.97
N PRO A 28 -3.53 22.79 -3.28
CA PRO A 28 -4.54 22.09 -4.06
C PRO A 28 -4.35 20.57 -4.00
N GLY A 29 -5.44 19.84 -3.74
CA GLY A 29 -5.43 18.38 -3.66
C GLY A 29 -4.91 17.77 -2.36
N ALA A 30 -4.43 18.58 -1.40
CA ALA A 30 -4.07 18.06 -0.09
C ALA A 30 -5.32 17.65 0.70
N PRO A 31 -5.40 16.40 1.22
CA PRO A 31 -6.55 15.94 1.97
C PRO A 31 -6.63 16.63 3.33
N MET A 32 -7.85 17.00 3.74
CA MET A 32 -8.12 17.62 5.05
C MET A 32 -7.86 16.67 6.23
N THR A 33 -8.00 15.36 6.00
CA THR A 33 -7.85 14.32 7.02
C THR A 33 -6.69 13.39 6.70
N ASN A 34 -6.00 12.89 7.72
CA ASN A 34 -4.93 11.90 7.56
C ASN A 34 -5.44 10.44 7.44
N ASN A 35 -6.74 10.26 7.19
CA ASN A 35 -7.41 8.94 7.19
C ASN A 35 -6.76 7.93 6.24
N ILE A 36 -6.24 8.39 5.10
CA ILE A 36 -5.57 7.54 4.12
C ILE A 36 -4.28 6.95 4.72
N CYS A 37 -3.41 7.80 5.28
CA CYS A 37 -2.16 7.36 5.89
C CYS A 37 -2.42 6.49 7.11
N GLU A 38 -3.40 6.84 7.95
CA GLU A 38 -3.78 6.01 9.09
C GLU A 38 -4.25 4.62 8.66
N ARG A 39 -5.05 4.52 7.60
CA ARG A 39 -5.52 3.23 7.06
C ARG A 39 -4.36 2.40 6.53
N LEU A 40 -3.40 3.03 5.84
CA LEU A 40 -2.17 2.37 5.38
C LEU A 40 -1.33 1.87 6.57
N LEU A 41 -1.13 2.71 7.59
CA LEU A 41 -0.36 2.38 8.79
C LEU A 41 -1.03 1.24 9.58
N LYS A 42 -2.36 1.29 9.76
CA LYS A 42 -3.13 0.22 10.41
C LYS A 42 -2.96 -1.13 9.70
N THR A 43 -2.92 -1.12 8.36
CA THR A 43 -2.66 -2.33 7.57
C THR A 43 -1.27 -2.89 7.84
N ALA A 44 -0.24 -2.04 7.83
CA ALA A 44 1.13 -2.45 8.12
C ALA A 44 1.30 -3.00 9.55
N ILE A 45 0.69 -2.34 10.55
CA ILE A 45 0.69 -2.81 11.95
C ILE A 45 0.01 -4.18 12.07
N ARG A 46 -1.15 -4.36 11.43
CA ARG A 46 -1.86 -5.66 11.43
C ARG A 46 -1.01 -6.75 10.79
N TYR A 47 -0.36 -6.45 9.66
CA TYR A 47 0.52 -7.40 8.98
C TYR A 47 1.69 -7.82 9.87
N ARG A 48 2.38 -6.87 10.49
CA ARG A 48 3.46 -7.13 11.46
C ARG A 48 2.98 -7.96 12.65
N LYS A 49 1.76 -7.74 13.14
CA LYS A 49 1.18 -8.54 14.22
C LYS A 49 0.88 -9.98 13.76
N ASN A 50 0.45 -10.15 12.51
CA ASN A 50 0.12 -11.45 11.92
C ASN A 50 1.34 -12.25 11.46
N SER A 51 2.52 -11.62 11.31
CA SER A 51 3.73 -12.33 10.89
C SER A 51 4.44 -13.10 12.00
N SER A 52 3.89 -13.08 13.24
CA SER A 52 4.27 -13.94 14.38
C SER A 52 5.78 -14.22 14.48
N PHE A 53 6.58 -13.15 14.50
CA PHE A 53 8.04 -13.16 14.55
C PHE A 53 8.70 -13.82 13.33
N TYR A 54 9.09 -13.01 12.35
CA TYR A 54 10.09 -13.40 11.38
C TYR A 54 11.33 -13.92 12.11
N ARG A 55 11.66 -15.21 11.92
CA ARG A 55 12.80 -15.86 12.58
C ARG A 55 14.16 -15.35 12.07
N SER A 56 14.18 -14.66 10.92
CA SER A 56 15.37 -14.05 10.32
C SER A 56 15.04 -12.72 9.65
N LEU A 57 16.06 -11.87 9.47
CA LEU A 57 15.94 -10.58 8.77
C LEU A 57 15.54 -10.77 7.30
N GLU A 58 16.06 -11.81 6.66
CA GLU A 58 15.74 -12.18 5.28
C GLU A 58 14.27 -12.54 5.15
N GLY A 59 13.71 -13.29 6.11
CA GLY A 59 12.29 -13.62 6.14
C GLY A 59 11.40 -12.38 6.29
N ALA A 60 11.83 -11.41 7.11
CA ALA A 60 11.13 -10.13 7.24
C ALA A 60 11.14 -9.35 5.92
N ARG A 61 12.31 -9.26 5.28
CA ARG A 61 12.47 -8.56 4.00
C ARG A 61 11.59 -9.15 2.89
N VAL A 62 11.52 -10.47 2.81
CA VAL A 62 10.66 -11.17 1.84
C VAL A 62 9.19 -10.92 2.16
N GLY A 63 8.80 -10.97 3.43
CA GLY A 63 7.45 -10.64 3.87
C GLY A 63 7.04 -9.21 3.50
N ASP A 64 7.91 -8.24 3.75
CA ASP A 64 7.67 -6.82 3.42
C ASP A 64 7.54 -6.61 1.90
N MET A 65 8.33 -7.32 1.09
CA MET A 65 8.20 -7.30 -0.37
C MET A 65 6.82 -7.81 -0.80
N TYR A 66 6.37 -8.96 -0.29
CA TYR A 66 5.05 -9.49 -0.59
C TYR A 66 3.94 -8.55 -0.12
N MET A 67 4.06 -7.97 1.07
CA MET A 67 3.10 -7.00 1.59
C MET A 67 2.96 -5.79 0.66
N SER A 68 4.08 -5.26 0.19
CA SER A 68 4.12 -4.11 -0.72
C SER A 68 3.43 -4.43 -2.04
N VAL A 69 3.70 -5.59 -2.64
CA VAL A 69 3.06 -6.03 -3.89
C VAL A 69 1.56 -6.24 -3.71
N LEU A 70 1.15 -6.97 -2.66
CA LEU A 70 -0.26 -7.23 -2.35
C LEU A 70 -1.03 -5.92 -2.10
N GLN A 71 -0.43 -4.98 -1.37
CA GLN A 71 -1.03 -3.69 -1.09
C GLN A 71 -1.15 -2.85 -2.35
N THR A 72 -0.16 -2.88 -3.23
CA THR A 72 -0.22 -2.18 -4.53
C THR A 72 -1.36 -2.73 -5.38
N ALA A 73 -1.53 -4.05 -5.44
CA ALA A 73 -2.66 -4.66 -6.13
C ALA A 73 -4.01 -4.20 -5.54
N ARG A 74 -4.16 -4.23 -4.20
CA ARG A 74 -5.39 -3.75 -3.53
C ARG A 74 -5.69 -2.29 -3.83
N LEU A 75 -4.68 -1.42 -3.81
CA LEU A 75 -4.86 0.01 -4.09
C LEU A 75 -5.29 0.28 -5.54
N ASN A 76 -4.96 -0.62 -6.47
CA ASN A 76 -5.41 -0.57 -7.86
C ASN A 76 -6.75 -1.31 -8.10
N GLY A 77 -7.45 -1.73 -7.04
CA GLY A 77 -8.74 -2.43 -7.16
C GLY A 77 -8.62 -3.88 -7.65
N VAL A 78 -7.40 -4.45 -7.64
CA VAL A 78 -7.10 -5.79 -8.15
C VAL A 78 -7.11 -6.80 -7.02
N ALA A 79 -7.73 -7.97 -7.27
CA ALA A 79 -7.71 -9.09 -6.33
C ALA A 79 -6.27 -9.61 -6.18
N PRO A 80 -5.62 -9.46 -5.00
CA PRO A 80 -4.18 -9.69 -4.88
C PRO A 80 -3.76 -11.14 -5.14
N MET A 81 -4.62 -12.09 -4.75
CA MET A 81 -4.35 -13.51 -4.99
C MET A 81 -4.39 -13.83 -6.49
N ALA A 82 -5.37 -13.30 -7.23
CA ALA A 82 -5.45 -13.48 -8.68
C ALA A 82 -4.25 -12.87 -9.40
N TYR A 83 -3.80 -11.70 -8.95
CA TYR A 83 -2.58 -11.07 -9.47
C TYR A 83 -1.33 -11.91 -9.21
N LEU A 84 -1.13 -12.37 -7.97
CA LEU A 84 0.02 -13.22 -7.65
C LEU A 84 0.02 -14.52 -8.44
N THR A 85 -1.14 -15.18 -8.57
CA THR A 85 -1.29 -16.38 -9.40
C THR A 85 -0.89 -16.09 -10.84
N ALA A 86 -1.41 -15.01 -11.44
CA ALA A 86 -1.08 -14.65 -12.81
C ALA A 86 0.42 -14.40 -13.02
N VAL A 87 1.09 -13.71 -12.10
CA VAL A 87 2.54 -13.46 -12.19
C VAL A 87 3.34 -14.75 -12.01
N LEU A 88 2.98 -15.60 -11.05
CA LEU A 88 3.69 -16.85 -10.75
C LEU A 88 3.50 -17.93 -11.84
N GLU A 89 2.37 -17.93 -12.54
CA GLU A 89 2.11 -18.84 -13.65
C GLU A 89 2.84 -18.44 -14.95
N ASN A 90 3.33 -17.20 -15.05
CA ASN A 90 3.95 -16.68 -16.27
C ASN A 90 5.34 -16.05 -16.00
N PRO A 91 6.26 -16.77 -15.33
CA PRO A 91 7.51 -16.18 -14.83
C PRO A 91 8.45 -15.72 -15.94
N THR A 92 8.47 -16.41 -17.09
CA THR A 92 9.31 -16.05 -18.25
C THR A 92 8.83 -14.76 -18.89
N GLU A 93 7.52 -14.63 -19.12
CA GLU A 93 6.91 -13.43 -19.73
C GLU A 93 7.06 -12.22 -18.80
N VAL A 94 6.85 -12.41 -17.50
CA VAL A 94 7.07 -11.36 -16.48
C VAL A 94 8.53 -10.91 -16.48
N ALA A 95 9.49 -11.83 -16.61
CA ALA A 95 10.91 -11.49 -16.64
C ALA A 95 11.30 -10.76 -17.94
N CYS A 96 10.68 -11.10 -19.07
CA CYS A 96 10.92 -10.44 -20.36
C CYS A 96 10.32 -9.03 -20.42
N ASP A 97 9.10 -8.84 -19.93
CA ASP A 97 8.44 -7.53 -19.89
C ASP A 97 7.63 -7.33 -18.60
N PRO A 98 8.28 -6.90 -17.50
CA PRO A 98 7.58 -6.65 -16.24
C PRO A 98 6.47 -5.61 -16.34
N SER A 99 6.57 -4.67 -17.30
CA SER A 99 5.63 -3.56 -17.43
C SER A 99 4.24 -4.02 -17.89
N ALA A 100 4.19 -5.09 -18.68
CA ALA A 100 2.95 -5.75 -19.08
C ALA A 100 2.29 -6.53 -17.94
N TRP A 101 3.02 -6.83 -16.87
CA TRP A 101 2.55 -7.66 -15.75
C TRP A 101 2.34 -6.90 -14.44
N LEU A 102 2.21 -5.57 -14.50
CA LEU A 102 1.85 -4.76 -13.34
C LEU A 102 0.37 -4.98 -12.95
N PRO A 103 -0.04 -4.66 -11.71
CA PRO A 103 -1.42 -4.90 -11.26
C PRO A 103 -2.49 -4.28 -12.16
N TRP A 104 -2.20 -3.16 -12.81
CA TRP A 104 -3.14 -2.48 -13.71
C TRP A 104 -3.05 -2.90 -15.19
N THR A 105 -2.08 -3.72 -15.58
CA THR A 105 -1.86 -4.13 -16.98
C THR A 105 -2.05 -5.63 -17.22
N TYR A 106 -1.75 -6.49 -16.23
CA TYR A 106 -1.70 -7.95 -16.41
C TYR A 106 -2.99 -8.54 -16.98
N GLY A 107 -4.16 -7.97 -16.66
CA GLY A 107 -5.45 -8.42 -17.18
C GLY A 107 -5.57 -8.24 -18.71
N GLN A 108 -5.00 -7.17 -19.26
CA GLN A 108 -4.97 -6.92 -20.70
C GLN A 108 -4.05 -7.93 -21.40
N THR A 109 -2.89 -8.20 -20.79
CA THR A 109 -1.92 -9.19 -21.26
C THR A 109 -2.54 -10.59 -21.32
N LEU A 110 -3.26 -10.99 -20.27
CA LEU A 110 -3.96 -12.27 -20.24
C LEU A 110 -5.07 -12.35 -21.30
N ALA A 111 -5.83 -11.27 -21.50
CA ALA A 111 -6.88 -11.22 -22.51
C ALA A 111 -6.32 -11.30 -23.94
N ALA A 112 -5.24 -10.56 -24.23
CA ALA A 112 -4.55 -10.62 -25.51
C ALA A 112 -4.01 -12.03 -25.81
N ARG A 113 -3.46 -12.70 -24.79
CA ARG A 113 -3.00 -14.10 -24.90
C ARG A 113 -4.13 -15.08 -25.19
N ALA A 114 -5.28 -14.90 -24.54
CA ALA A 114 -6.47 -15.74 -24.78
C ALA A 114 -6.98 -15.59 -26.23
N GLY A 115 -6.93 -14.38 -26.79
CA GLY A 115 -7.26 -14.11 -28.18
C GLY A 115 -6.29 -14.76 -29.18
N LEU A 116 -4.99 -14.80 -28.87
CA LEU A 116 -3.96 -15.44 -29.72
C LEU A 116 -4.09 -16.96 -29.80
N LYS A 117 -4.66 -17.63 -28.79
CA LYS A 117 -4.87 -19.08 -28.79
C LYS A 117 -6.15 -19.52 -29.50
N ALA A 118 -7.04 -18.59 -29.85
CA ALA A 118 -8.33 -18.85 -30.48
C ALA A 118 -8.30 -18.69 -32.01
N SER A 119 -7.13 -18.39 -32.59
CA SER A 119 -6.85 -18.35 -34.03
C SER A 119 -5.86 -19.43 -34.43
#